data_AF-A0A9W6YLY5-F1
#
_entry.id   AF-A0A9W6YLY5-F1
#
_cell.length_a   1.000
_cell.length_b   1.000
_cell.length_c   1.000
_cell.angle_alpha   90.00
_cell.angle_beta   90.00
_cell.angle_gamma   90.00
#
_symmetry.space_group_name_H-M   'P 1'
#
loop_
_entity.id
_entity.type
_entity.pdbx_description
1 polymer ?
#
loop_
_entity_poly.entity_id
_entity_poly.type
_entity_poly.pdbx_seq_one_letter_code
_entity_poly.pdbx_strand_id
1 'polypeptide(L)'
;MGLTEPLELCNLSKAPPPKSLIKLLRLQLEKSIRFYALKVVHTQDQRLFTDLDQQRLSDLQRKVKTMVHADLTGRVLLDDVMNAVAAGVLQTKDREVIDIQTALHAYMDVAVPRFVDAIPMRLNDLILCKFFGEMTDKLHRLTDEKLTYLMQDSEQKMTERIRLKEELACLTNAKKEIELVF
;
A
#
# COMPACT_ATOMS: atom_id res chain seq x y z
N MET A 1 28.27 13.40 -44.97
CA MET A 1 28.75 12.01 -44.79
C MET A 1 29.19 11.86 -43.34
N GLY A 2 28.77 10.79 -42.66
CA GLY A 2 29.21 10.42 -41.29
C GLY A 2 28.26 10.88 -40.19
N LEU A 3 27.14 10.16 -39.96
CA LEU A 3 26.95 9.15 -38.89
C LEU A 3 26.72 9.80 -37.50
N THR A 4 25.46 10.00 -37.08
CA THR A 4 24.69 9.12 -36.18
C THR A 4 25.30 8.96 -34.78
N GLU A 5 24.75 9.63 -33.77
CA GLU A 5 23.91 9.04 -32.70
C GLU A 5 23.60 10.06 -31.58
N PRO A 6 22.34 10.17 -31.13
CA PRO A 6 21.97 10.97 -29.96
C PRO A 6 22.23 10.16 -28.67
N LEU A 7 23.14 10.62 -27.82
CA LEU A 7 23.47 10.00 -26.54
C LEU A 7 22.29 10.10 -25.54
N GLU A 8 21.49 9.02 -25.49
CA GLU A 8 21.34 8.18 -24.30
C GLU A 8 20.81 8.79 -22.98
N LEU A 9 20.04 9.89 -23.00
CA LEU A 9 19.37 10.39 -21.78
C LEU A 9 18.08 9.63 -21.39
N CYS A 10 17.63 8.65 -22.19
CA CYS A 10 16.39 7.88 -21.92
C CYS A 10 16.60 6.51 -21.27
N ASN A 11 17.82 6.07 -20.99
CA ASN A 11 18.07 4.68 -20.56
C ASN A 11 18.12 4.44 -19.04
N LEU A 12 18.00 5.48 -18.21
CA LEU A 12 17.89 5.30 -16.76
C LEU A 12 16.57 4.62 -16.33
N SER A 13 15.57 4.54 -17.22
CA SER A 13 14.30 3.86 -16.95
C SER A 13 14.25 2.39 -17.39
N LYS A 14 15.29 1.85 -18.03
CA LYS A 14 15.28 0.49 -18.63
C LYS A 14 16.26 -0.51 -18.00
N ALA A 15 17.04 -0.11 -16.99
CA ALA A 15 17.89 -1.07 -16.29
C ALA A 15 17.02 -1.97 -15.41
N PRO A 16 16.94 -3.29 -15.67
CA PRO A 16 16.22 -4.20 -14.79
C PRO A 16 16.85 -4.11 -13.40
N PRO A 17 16.04 -4.07 -12.32
CA PRO A 17 16.58 -3.97 -10.98
C PRO A 17 17.60 -5.09 -10.76
N PRO A 18 18.74 -4.82 -10.10
CA PRO A 18 19.80 -5.80 -9.95
C PRO A 18 19.21 -7.07 -9.34
N LYS A 19 19.53 -8.24 -9.91
CA LYS A 19 18.95 -9.55 -9.52
C LYS A 19 19.06 -9.81 -8.00
N SER A 20 20.02 -9.18 -7.32
CA SER A 20 20.19 -9.19 -5.86
C SER A 20 19.04 -8.49 -5.12
N LEU A 21 18.53 -7.38 -5.65
CA LEU A 21 17.48 -6.54 -5.06
C LEU A 21 16.13 -7.25 -5.17
N ILE A 22 15.80 -7.83 -6.33
CA ILE A 22 14.60 -8.67 -6.50
C ILE A 22 14.63 -9.87 -5.54
N LYS A 23 15.78 -10.53 -5.40
CA LYS A 23 15.96 -11.66 -4.48
C LYS A 23 15.79 -11.24 -3.01
N LEU A 24 16.28 -10.06 -2.64
CA LEU A 24 16.17 -9.50 -1.29
C LEU A 24 14.73 -9.08 -0.99
N LEU A 25 14.04 -8.42 -1.93
CA LEU A 25 12.64 -8.07 -1.82
C LEU A 25 11.77 -9.32 -1.65
N ARG A 26 12.01 -10.35 -2.47
CA ARG A 26 11.30 -11.63 -2.37
C ARG A 26 11.51 -12.29 -1.00
N LEU A 27 12.75 -12.33 -0.51
CA LEU A 27 13.06 -12.90 0.81
C LEU A 27 12.38 -12.11 1.94
N GLN A 28 12.31 -10.79 1.84
CA GLN A 28 11.67 -9.93 2.83
C GLN A 28 10.14 -10.02 2.78
N LEU A 29 9.56 -10.15 1.59
CA LEU A 29 8.14 -10.43 1.41
C LEU A 29 7.78 -11.78 2.04
N GLU A 30 8.56 -12.82 1.77
CA GLU A 30 8.34 -14.14 2.38
C GLU A 30 8.47 -14.11 3.90
N LYS A 31 9.45 -13.37 4.46
CA LYS A 31 9.58 -13.17 5.91
C LYS A 31 8.40 -12.39 6.49
N SER A 32 7.93 -11.36 5.79
CA SER A 32 6.79 -10.55 6.24
C SER A 32 5.50 -11.36 6.22
N ILE A 33 5.25 -12.09 5.13
CA ILE A 33 4.12 -13.02 5.01
C ILE A 33 4.20 -14.05 6.13
N ARG A 34 5.34 -14.70 6.36
CA ARG A 34 5.50 -15.65 7.47
C ARG A 34 5.25 -15.02 8.83
N PHE A 35 5.75 -13.81 9.09
CA PHE A 35 5.54 -13.11 10.35
C PHE A 35 4.06 -12.85 10.62
N TYR A 36 3.33 -12.34 9.63
CA TYR A 36 1.90 -12.08 9.77
C TYR A 36 1.06 -13.37 9.73
N ALA A 37 1.52 -14.38 8.99
CA ALA A 37 0.91 -15.72 8.94
C ALA A 37 1.17 -16.55 10.22
N LEU A 38 2.24 -16.30 10.97
CA LEU A 38 2.47 -16.93 12.29
C LEU A 38 1.76 -16.17 13.41
N LYS A 39 1.53 -14.86 13.25
CA LYS A 39 0.64 -14.09 14.13
C LYS A 39 -0.85 -14.42 13.97
N VAL A 40 -1.21 -15.25 12.97
CA VAL A 40 -2.58 -15.73 12.69
C VAL A 40 -3.28 -16.38 13.89
N VAL A 41 -2.54 -16.94 14.84
CA VAL A 41 -3.15 -17.74 15.93
C VAL A 41 -3.66 -16.88 17.11
N HIS A 42 -3.34 -15.59 17.18
CA HIS A 42 -3.71 -14.73 18.30
C HIS A 42 -4.36 -13.43 17.85
N THR A 43 -5.56 -13.52 17.26
CA THR A 43 -6.43 -12.34 17.11
C THR A 43 -7.04 -11.99 18.47
N GLN A 44 -6.38 -11.10 19.22
CA GLN A 44 -6.98 -10.38 20.36
C GLN A 44 -8.07 -9.37 19.93
N ASP A 45 -8.54 -9.44 18.69
CA ASP A 45 -9.54 -8.50 18.19
C ASP A 45 -10.91 -8.94 18.70
N GLN A 46 -11.42 -8.21 19.69
CA GLN A 46 -12.69 -8.51 20.34
C GLN A 46 -13.90 -8.41 19.40
N ARG A 47 -13.75 -7.69 18.28
CA ARG A 47 -14.77 -7.59 17.23
C ARG A 47 -15.03 -8.93 16.57
N LEU A 48 -13.99 -9.74 16.35
CA LEU A 48 -14.12 -11.09 15.79
C LEU A 48 -15.10 -11.95 16.59
N PHE A 49 -14.96 -11.94 17.92
CA PHE A 49 -15.82 -12.73 18.80
C PHE A 49 -17.23 -12.15 18.88
N THR A 50 -17.36 -10.83 18.87
CA THR A 50 -18.65 -10.14 18.93
C THR A 50 -19.49 -10.40 17.67
N ASP A 51 -18.88 -10.27 16.49
CA ASP A 51 -19.55 -10.47 15.21
C ASP A 51 -19.99 -11.93 15.05
N LEU A 52 -19.12 -12.86 15.46
CA LEU A 52 -19.37 -14.28 15.38
C LEU A 52 -20.50 -14.72 16.34
N ASP A 53 -20.52 -14.20 17.56
CA ASP A 53 -21.60 -14.48 18.52
C ASP A 53 -22.94 -13.86 18.07
N GLN A 54 -22.91 -12.67 17.46
CA GLN A 54 -24.11 -12.05 16.89
C GLN A 54 -24.67 -12.87 15.72
N GLN A 55 -23.79 -13.42 14.88
CA GLN A 55 -24.19 -14.28 13.77
C GLN A 55 -24.77 -15.61 14.27
N ARG A 56 -24.12 -16.25 15.25
CA ARG A 56 -24.62 -17.48 15.92
C ARG A 56 -26.00 -17.27 16.53
N LEU A 57 -26.21 -16.14 17.22
CA LEU A 57 -27.50 -15.83 17.83
C LEU A 57 -28.58 -15.61 16.77
N SER A 58 -28.27 -14.90 15.69
CA SER A 58 -29.20 -14.64 14.60
C SER A 58 -29.64 -15.92 13.89
N ASP A 59 -28.72 -16.85 13.67
CA ASP A 59 -29.00 -18.15 13.05
C ASP A 59 -29.83 -19.06 13.95
N LEU A 60 -29.54 -19.09 15.25
CA LEU A 60 -30.35 -19.81 16.23
C LEU A 60 -31.77 -19.23 16.30
N GLN A 61 -31.91 -17.90 16.35
CA GLN A 61 -33.22 -17.24 16.34
C GLN A 61 -34.02 -17.59 15.08
N ARG A 62 -33.36 -17.63 13.91
CA ARG A 62 -34.02 -18.02 12.65
C ARG A 62 -34.54 -19.46 12.73
N LYS A 63 -33.72 -20.41 13.20
CA LYS A 63 -34.11 -21.82 13.36
C LYS A 63 -35.26 -22.01 14.34
N VAL A 64 -35.23 -21.33 15.48
CA VAL A 64 -36.31 -21.40 16.48
C VAL A 64 -37.62 -20.84 15.91
N LYS A 65 -37.56 -19.70 15.19
CA LYS A 65 -38.74 -19.13 14.50
C LYS A 65 -39.34 -20.05 13.44
N THR A 66 -38.54 -20.90 12.79
CA THR A 66 -39.03 -21.86 11.80
C THR A 66 -39.60 -23.14 12.43
N MET A 67 -39.17 -23.50 13.63
CA MET A 67 -39.58 -24.74 14.31
C MET A 67 -40.74 -24.54 15.29
N VAL A 68 -40.93 -23.33 15.82
CA VAL A 68 -41.98 -23.03 16.80
C VAL A 68 -43.12 -22.29 16.10
N HIS A 69 -44.32 -22.86 16.15
CA HIS A 69 -45.54 -22.23 15.64
C HIS A 69 -46.35 -21.62 16.79
N ALA A 70 -46.74 -20.36 16.63
CA ALA A 70 -47.63 -19.69 17.57
C ALA A 70 -49.09 -20.06 17.29
N ASP A 71 -49.88 -20.24 18.35
CA ASP A 71 -51.32 -20.42 18.25
C ASP A 71 -52.02 -19.13 17.74
N LEU A 72 -53.32 -19.22 17.46
CA LEU A 72 -54.14 -18.09 16.98
C LEU A 72 -54.20 -16.91 17.96
N THR A 73 -53.74 -17.09 19.21
CA THR A 73 -53.65 -16.07 20.25
C THR A 73 -52.21 -15.61 20.50
N GLY A 74 -51.24 -16.08 19.73
CA GLY A 74 -49.82 -15.74 19.85
C GLY A 74 -49.06 -16.49 20.93
N ARG A 75 -49.63 -17.52 21.55
CA ARG A 75 -48.97 -18.34 22.58
C ARG A 75 -48.21 -19.50 21.94
N VAL A 76 -47.10 -19.87 22.57
CA VAL A 76 -46.23 -20.97 22.18
C VAL A 76 -46.05 -21.91 23.37
N LEU A 77 -46.02 -23.22 23.09
CA LEU A 77 -45.73 -24.22 24.11
C LEU A 77 -44.25 -24.13 24.50
N LEU A 78 -43.98 -24.05 25.80
CA LEU A 78 -42.61 -23.95 26.32
C LEU A 78 -41.78 -25.17 25.94
N ASP A 79 -42.38 -26.36 25.95
CA ASP A 79 -41.71 -27.60 25.56
C ASP A 79 -41.30 -27.58 24.08
N ASP A 80 -42.13 -27.04 23.19
CA ASP A 80 -41.80 -26.91 21.77
C ASP A 80 -40.65 -25.92 21.55
N VAL A 81 -40.62 -24.82 22.30
CA VAL A 81 -39.50 -23.86 22.29
C VAL A 81 -38.22 -24.52 22.79
N MET A 82 -38.27 -25.24 23.91
CA MET A 82 -37.10 -25.91 24.49
C MET A 82 -36.58 -27.02 23.57
N ASN A 83 -37.47 -27.78 22.92
CA ASN A 83 -37.10 -28.80 21.95
C ASN A 83 -36.51 -28.21 20.67
N ALA A 84 -37.06 -27.09 20.17
CA ALA A 84 -36.51 -26.38 19.01
C ALA A 84 -35.12 -25.79 19.30
N VAL A 85 -34.91 -25.22 20.49
CA VAL A 85 -33.60 -24.75 20.93
C VAL A 85 -32.63 -25.91 21.08
N ALA A 86 -33.04 -27.02 21.71
CA ALA A 86 -32.22 -28.22 21.87
C ALA A 86 -31.83 -28.80 20.51
N ALA A 87 -32.76 -28.95 19.56
CA ALA A 87 -32.49 -29.41 18.20
C ALA A 87 -31.57 -28.45 17.44
N GLY A 88 -31.75 -27.14 17.61
CA GLY A 88 -30.87 -26.11 17.04
C GLY A 88 -29.45 -26.15 17.61
N VAL A 89 -29.29 -26.50 18.88
CA VAL A 89 -28.01 -26.63 19.60
C VAL A 89 -27.31 -27.98 19.35
N LEU A 90 -28.06 -29.07 19.22
CA LEU A 90 -27.54 -30.46 19.19
C LEU A 90 -27.29 -31.04 17.79
N GLN A 91 -27.67 -30.36 16.70
CA GLN A 91 -27.19 -30.74 15.36
C GLN A 91 -25.71 -30.36 15.23
N THR A 92 -24.80 -31.29 15.55
CA THR A 92 -23.37 -30.97 15.77
C THR A 92 -22.52 -30.93 14.50
N LYS A 93 -22.59 -31.93 13.62
CA LYS A 93 -21.62 -32.05 12.52
C LYS A 93 -21.71 -30.95 11.46
N ASP A 94 -22.89 -30.72 10.89
CA ASP A 94 -23.04 -29.67 9.86
C ASP A 94 -22.90 -28.26 10.46
N ARG A 95 -23.21 -28.13 11.75
CA ARG A 95 -23.02 -26.89 12.50
C ARG A 95 -21.54 -26.61 12.79
N GLU A 96 -20.76 -27.61 13.17
CA GLU A 96 -19.30 -27.48 13.37
C GLU A 96 -18.61 -27.01 12.09
N VAL A 97 -19.01 -27.55 10.93
CA VAL A 97 -18.48 -27.14 9.63
C VAL A 97 -18.82 -25.67 9.34
N ILE A 98 -20.07 -25.27 9.56
CA ILE A 98 -20.53 -23.88 9.36
C ILE A 98 -19.87 -22.94 10.37
N ASP A 99 -19.70 -23.35 11.63
CA ASP A 99 -19.07 -22.56 12.69
C ASP A 99 -17.58 -22.36 12.40
N ILE A 100 -16.88 -23.40 11.94
CA ILE A 100 -15.48 -23.30 11.50
C ILE A 100 -15.38 -22.41 10.26
N GLN A 101 -16.27 -22.58 9.28
CA GLN A 101 -16.29 -21.75 8.07
C GLN A 101 -16.54 -20.27 8.40
N THR A 102 -17.45 -19.99 9.33
CA THR A 102 -17.77 -18.64 9.80
C THR A 102 -16.60 -18.04 10.57
N ALA A 103 -15.96 -18.81 11.45
CA ALA A 103 -14.76 -18.38 12.16
C ALA A 103 -13.60 -18.06 11.21
N LEU A 104 -13.41 -18.87 10.17
CA LEU A 104 -12.40 -18.63 9.14
C LEU A 104 -12.70 -17.37 8.33
N HIS A 105 -13.95 -17.14 7.92
CA HIS A 105 -14.33 -15.92 7.19
C HIS A 105 -14.10 -14.67 8.03
N ALA A 106 -14.61 -14.66 9.26
CA ALA A 106 -14.45 -13.53 10.15
C ALA A 106 -12.95 -13.27 10.49
N TYR A 107 -12.15 -14.33 10.58
CA TYR A 107 -10.70 -14.20 10.67
C TYR A 107 -10.10 -13.52 9.42
N MET A 108 -10.50 -13.95 8.22
CA MET A 108 -10.02 -13.36 6.97
C MET A 108 -10.41 -11.88 6.83
N ASP A 109 -11.61 -11.49 7.27
CA ASP A 109 -12.06 -10.09 7.25
C ASP A 109 -11.17 -9.17 8.09
N VAL A 110 -10.58 -9.68 9.17
CA VAL A 110 -9.63 -8.92 10.01
C VAL A 110 -8.20 -9.05 9.50
N ALA A 111 -7.83 -10.21 8.94
CA ALA A 111 -6.47 -10.49 8.50
C ALA A 111 -6.12 -9.81 7.17
N VAL A 112 -7.02 -9.87 6.18
CA VAL A 112 -6.77 -9.33 4.83
C VAL A 112 -6.43 -7.83 4.86
N PRO A 113 -7.19 -6.96 5.56
CA PRO A 113 -6.84 -5.53 5.63
C PRO A 113 -5.45 -5.27 6.23
N ARG A 114 -5.03 -6.07 7.22
CA ARG A 114 -3.67 -5.95 7.79
C ARG A 114 -2.59 -6.21 6.76
N PHE A 115 -2.80 -7.13 5.83
CA PHE A 115 -1.87 -7.40 4.75
C PHE A 115 -1.88 -6.29 3.70
N VAL A 116 -3.07 -5.76 3.38
CA VAL A 116 -3.25 -4.67 2.41
C VAL A 116 -2.50 -3.42 2.83
N ASP A 117 -2.42 -3.11 4.13
CA ASP A 117 -1.69 -1.94 4.60
C ASP A 117 -0.22 -2.25 4.93
N ALA A 118 0.03 -3.35 5.65
CA ALA A 118 1.37 -3.62 6.19
C ALA A 118 2.39 -4.08 5.14
N ILE A 119 1.95 -4.78 4.08
CA ILE A 119 2.87 -5.21 3.02
C ILE A 119 3.34 -4.01 2.20
N PRO A 120 2.46 -3.15 1.66
CA PRO A 120 2.89 -1.96 0.93
C PRO A 120 3.75 -1.02 1.77
N MET A 121 3.40 -0.76 3.04
CA MET A 121 4.23 0.06 3.93
C MET A 121 5.66 -0.50 4.06
N ARG A 122 5.80 -1.79 4.37
CA ARG A 122 7.13 -2.42 4.50
C ARG A 122 7.91 -2.44 3.20
N LEU A 123 7.22 -2.65 2.08
CA LEU A 123 7.84 -2.65 0.77
C LEU A 123 8.32 -1.23 0.42
N ASN A 124 7.51 -0.23 0.73
CA ASN A 124 7.83 1.17 0.53
C ASN A 124 9.04 1.59 1.37
N ASP A 125 9.06 1.26 2.66
CA ASP A 125 10.22 1.49 3.52
C ASP A 125 11.48 0.79 2.98
N LEU A 126 11.36 -0.47 2.56
CA LEU A 126 12.52 -1.23 2.10
C LEU A 126 13.07 -0.75 0.76
N ILE A 127 12.20 -0.36 -0.18
CA ILE A 127 12.61 0.12 -1.51
C ILE A 127 13.02 1.58 -1.43
N LEU A 128 12.14 2.45 -0.93
CA LEU A 128 12.39 3.89 -0.93
C LEU A 128 13.53 4.25 0.02
N CYS A 129 13.56 3.75 1.26
CA CYS A 129 14.64 4.14 2.17
C CYS A 129 16.00 3.64 1.70
N LYS A 130 16.07 2.44 1.10
CA LYS A 130 17.33 1.98 0.48
C LYS A 130 17.70 2.80 -0.75
N PHE A 131 16.75 3.03 -1.64
CA PHE A 131 16.98 3.80 -2.85
C PHE A 131 17.44 5.23 -2.54
N PHE A 132 16.75 5.91 -1.62
CA PHE A 132 17.14 7.23 -1.14
C PHE A 132 18.49 7.18 -0.44
N GLY A 133 18.74 6.21 0.43
CA GLY A 133 20.05 6.03 1.06
C GLY A 133 21.18 5.87 0.04
N GLU A 134 21.02 4.96 -0.92
CA GLU A 134 22.00 4.73 -1.99
C GLU A 134 22.20 5.96 -2.89
N MET A 135 21.12 6.68 -3.22
CA MET A 135 21.18 7.92 -4.01
C MET A 135 21.90 9.03 -3.24
N THR A 136 21.56 9.22 -1.97
CA THR A 136 22.20 10.19 -1.07
C THR A 136 23.68 9.86 -0.89
N ASP A 137 24.04 8.61 -0.67
CA ASP A 137 25.44 8.18 -0.58
C ASP A 137 26.20 8.41 -1.89
N LYS A 138 25.56 8.15 -3.04
CA LYS A 138 26.15 8.39 -4.35
C LYS A 138 26.32 9.89 -4.63
N LEU A 139 25.40 10.71 -4.14
CA LEU A 139 25.49 12.17 -4.19
C LEU A 139 26.66 12.67 -3.33
N HIS A 140 26.79 12.18 -2.10
CA HIS A 140 27.90 12.55 -1.21
C HIS A 140 29.27 12.08 -1.73
N ARG A 141 29.33 11.02 -2.54
CA ARG A 141 30.57 10.51 -3.15
C ARG A 141 30.95 11.21 -4.46
N LEU A 142 30.22 12.23 -4.90
CA LEU A 142 30.62 13.03 -6.06
C LEU A 142 31.93 13.75 -5.76
N THR A 143 32.92 13.56 -6.64
CA THR A 143 34.15 14.35 -6.60
C THR A 143 33.93 15.71 -7.26
N ASP A 144 34.73 16.70 -6.87
CA ASP A 144 34.64 18.05 -7.41
C ASP A 144 34.83 18.09 -8.94
N GLU A 145 35.65 17.20 -9.51
CA GLU A 145 35.82 17.12 -10.97
C GLU A 145 34.53 16.67 -11.66
N LYS A 146 33.84 15.69 -11.08
CA LYS A 146 32.60 15.16 -11.62
C LYS A 146 31.43 16.13 -11.40
N LEU A 147 31.45 16.86 -10.29
CA LEU A 147 30.54 17.97 -10.04
C LEU A 147 30.74 19.08 -11.07
N THR A 148 31.98 19.48 -11.34
CA THR A 148 32.33 20.52 -12.33
C THR A 148 31.85 20.13 -13.73
N TYR A 149 32.03 18.86 -14.11
CA TYR A 149 31.50 18.34 -15.36
C TYR A 149 29.96 18.37 -15.42
N LEU A 150 29.28 17.97 -14.34
CA LEU A 150 27.80 17.97 -14.28
C LEU A 150 27.19 19.38 -14.24
N MET A 151 27.91 20.35 -13.66
CA MET A 151 27.50 21.75 -13.59
C MET A 151 27.82 22.52 -14.88
N GLN A 152 28.44 21.88 -15.86
CA GLN A 152 28.78 22.53 -17.12
C GLN A 152 27.50 22.82 -17.90
N ASP A 153 27.19 24.10 -18.06
CA ASP A 153 26.05 24.54 -18.83
C ASP A 153 26.19 24.13 -20.29
N SER A 154 25.06 23.76 -20.92
CA SER A 154 25.07 23.51 -22.35
C SER A 154 25.44 24.78 -23.11
N GLU A 155 26.12 24.64 -24.26
CA GLU A 155 26.51 25.78 -25.09
C GLU A 155 25.32 26.69 -25.40
N GLN A 156 24.14 26.11 -25.67
CA GLN A 156 22.93 26.87 -25.90
C GLN A 156 22.52 27.75 -24.70
N LYS A 157 22.56 27.22 -23.47
CA LYS A 157 22.28 27.99 -22.24
C LYS A 157 23.35 29.06 -21.99
N MET A 158 24.60 28.80 -22.38
CA MET A 158 25.69 29.75 -22.25
C MET A 158 25.48 30.92 -23.22
N THR A 159 25.22 30.63 -24.50
CA THR A 159 25.00 31.63 -25.55
C THR A 159 23.78 32.49 -25.27
N GLU A 160 22.64 31.89 -24.88
CA GLU A 160 21.45 32.66 -24.53
C GLU A 160 21.67 33.57 -23.31
N ARG A 161 22.42 33.12 -22.30
CA ARG A 161 22.77 33.97 -21.16
C ARG A 161 23.65 35.15 -21.55
N ILE A 162 24.61 34.94 -22.46
CA ILE A 162 25.46 36.01 -22.98
C ILE A 162 24.60 37.02 -23.74
N ARG A 163 23.76 36.55 -24.66
CA ARG A 163 22.83 37.38 -25.44
C ARG A 163 21.92 38.21 -24.54
N LEU A 164 21.31 37.60 -23.52
CA LEU A 164 20.44 38.30 -22.58
C LEU A 164 21.20 39.32 -21.73
N LYS A 165 22.45 39.04 -21.36
CA LYS A 165 23.30 40.01 -20.65
C LYS A 165 23.62 41.23 -21.51
N GLU A 166 23.92 41.02 -22.79
CA GLU A 166 24.17 42.09 -23.75
C GLU A 166 22.92 42.93 -23.99
N GLU A 167 21.78 42.28 -24.20
CA GLU A 167 20.48 42.95 -24.36
C GLU A 167 20.13 43.79 -23.12
N LEU A 168 20.33 43.24 -21.92
CA LEU A 168 20.09 43.95 -20.66
C LEU A 168 21.04 45.14 -20.50
N ALA A 169 22.30 45.03 -20.90
CA ALA A 169 23.25 46.14 -20.89
C ALA A 169 22.81 47.27 -21.86
N CYS A 170 22.37 46.91 -23.07
CA CYS A 170 21.82 47.86 -24.04
C CYS A 170 20.59 48.59 -23.51
N LEU A 171 19.62 47.86 -22.95
CA LEU A 171 18.41 48.44 -22.36
C LEU A 171 18.74 49.35 -21.17
N THR A 172 19.73 48.97 -20.35
CA THR A 172 20.16 49.80 -19.20
C THR A 172 20.79 51.10 -19.67
N ASN A 173 21.57 51.09 -20.74
CA ASN A 173 22.16 52.30 -21.32
C ASN A 173 21.09 53.18 -21.96
N ALA A 174 20.17 52.61 -22.76
CA ALA A 174 19.05 53.36 -23.33
C ALA A 174 18.17 54.00 -22.26
N LYS A 175 17.93 53.30 -21.15
CA LYS A 175 17.21 53.85 -19.99
C LYS A 175 17.94 55.07 -19.42
N LYS A 176 19.26 54.99 -19.20
CA LYS A 176 20.06 56.13 -18.71
C LYS A 176 20.03 57.31 -19.66
N GLU A 177 20.08 57.07 -20.97
CA GLU A 177 20.00 58.14 -21.97
C GLU A 177 18.64 58.85 -21.93
N ILE A 178 17.54 58.10 -21.78
CA ILE A 178 16.20 58.68 -21.63
C ILE A 178 16.10 59.49 -20.32
N GLU A 179 16.64 58.98 -19.22
CA GLU A 179 16.68 59.67 -17.92
C GLU A 179 17.58 60.92 -17.92
N LEU A 180 18.50 61.08 -18.89
CA LEU A 180 19.33 62.28 -19.05
C LEU A 180 18.68 63.34 -19.95
N VAL A 181 17.68 62.96 -20.75
CA VAL A 181 16.96 63.84 -21.68
C VAL A 181 15.69 64.44 -21.07
N PHE A 182 15.17 63.84 -19.99
CA PHE A 182 14.03 64.32 -19.20
C PHE A 182 14.47 64.76 -17.80
#